data_AF-A0A961X2L7-F1
#
_entry.id   AF-A0A961X2L7-F1
#
_cell.length_a   1.000
_cell.length_b   1.000
_cell.length_c   1.000
_cell.angle_alpha   90.00
_cell.angle_beta   90.00
_cell.angle_gamma   90.00
#
_symmetry.space_group_name_H-M   'P 1'
#
loop_
_entity.id
_entity.type
_entity.pdbx_description
1 polymer ?
#
loop_
_entity_poly.entity_id
_entity_poly.type
_entity_poly.pdbx_seq_one_letter_code
_entity_poly.pdbx_strand_id
1 'polypeptide(L)'
;MMAVDEGHNSQEQSAKRLKRLLQSYVDADTYSFEGFTQIEVSSVGKELETPLHMIVTQGDADGVELLIEAGADVNARTDIDSTPLHRAVIGGNLAIIKMLLTAGADPNAVDHFGARAASLAEGRPNREEIRALLRRRHDRGA
;
A
#
# COMPACT_ATOMS: atom_id res chain seq x y z
N MET A 1 -5.62 46.85 -1.71
CA MET A 1 -6.46 45.73 -2.19
C MET A 1 -5.63 44.93 -3.16
N MET A 2 -5.19 43.74 -2.76
CA MET A 2 -4.82 42.58 -3.59
C MET A 2 -4.36 41.48 -2.63
N ALA A 3 -5.25 40.53 -2.38
CA ALA A 3 -4.90 39.27 -1.73
C ALA A 3 -4.17 38.41 -2.77
N VAL A 4 -2.88 38.15 -2.53
CA VAL A 4 -2.20 37.01 -3.16
C VAL A 4 -2.63 35.79 -2.37
N ASP A 5 -3.69 35.16 -2.86
CA ASP A 5 -4.18 33.88 -2.39
C ASP A 5 -3.16 32.81 -2.85
N GLU A 6 -2.11 32.63 -2.05
CA GLU A 6 -1.18 31.50 -2.16
C GLU A 6 -1.86 30.21 -1.69
N GLY A 7 -3.00 29.90 -2.30
CA GLY A 7 -3.58 28.56 -2.31
C GLY A 7 -2.73 27.66 -3.19
N HIS A 8 -1.49 27.38 -2.78
CA HIS A 8 -0.67 26.31 -3.37
C HIS A 8 -1.29 24.97 -2.99
N ASN A 9 -2.36 24.67 -3.75
CA ASN A 9 -3.10 23.45 -3.89
C ASN A 9 -2.41 22.25 -3.24
N SER A 10 -2.87 21.87 -2.04
CA SER A 10 -2.35 20.72 -1.30
C SER A 10 -2.29 19.46 -2.16
N GLN A 11 -3.20 19.33 -3.15
CA GLN A 11 -3.17 18.21 -4.10
C GLN A 11 -1.98 18.26 -5.07
N GLU A 12 -1.55 19.43 -5.52
CA GLU A 12 -0.39 19.58 -6.41
C GLU A 12 0.93 19.28 -5.67
N GLN A 13 1.01 19.69 -4.39
CA GLN A 13 2.14 19.35 -3.53
C GLN A 13 2.18 17.84 -3.25
N SER A 14 1.03 17.20 -2.96
CA SER A 14 0.92 15.75 -2.79
C SER A 14 1.33 14.98 -4.04
N ALA A 15 0.89 15.41 -5.24
CA ALA A 15 1.28 14.78 -6.50
C ALA A 15 2.80 14.90 -6.77
N LYS A 16 3.41 16.05 -6.48
CA LYS A 16 4.87 16.24 -6.61
C LYS A 16 5.66 15.41 -5.59
N ARG A 17 5.12 15.23 -4.38
CA ARG A 17 5.71 14.40 -3.32
C ARG A 17 5.62 12.93 -3.70
N LEU A 18 4.45 12.49 -4.18
CA LEU A 18 4.23 11.14 -4.68
C LEU A 18 5.16 10.80 -5.84
N LYS A 19 5.27 11.69 -6.85
CA LYS A 19 6.18 11.48 -7.99
C LYS A 19 7.63 11.31 -7.54
N ARG A 20 8.12 12.11 -6.59
CA ARG A 20 9.47 11.99 -6.03
C ARG A 20 9.67 10.70 -5.25
N LEU A 21 8.66 10.29 -4.47
CA LEU A 21 8.67 9.04 -3.72
C LEU A 21 8.75 7.83 -4.66
N LEU A 22 7.94 7.82 -5.72
CA LEU A 22 8.00 6.78 -6.75
C LEU A 22 9.37 6.76 -7.45
N GLN A 23 9.92 7.92 -7.78
CA GLN A 23 11.25 8.03 -8.40
C GLN A 23 12.39 7.55 -7.49
N SER A 24 12.28 7.70 -6.16
CA SER A 24 13.29 7.17 -5.22
C SER A 24 13.23 5.65 -5.05
N TYR A 25 12.13 5.02 -5.46
CA TYR A 25 11.93 3.58 -5.35
C TYR A 25 12.16 2.80 -6.64
N VAL A 26 12.37 3.49 -7.75
CA VAL A 26 12.64 2.87 -9.05
C VAL A 26 14.10 3.14 -9.39
N ASP A 27 14.96 2.13 -9.25
CA ASP A 27 16.33 2.18 -9.79
C ASP A 27 16.26 2.34 -11.32
N ALA A 28 16.86 3.43 -11.83
CA ALA A 28 16.85 3.83 -13.23
C ALA A 28 17.42 2.74 -14.19
N ASP A 29 18.15 1.77 -13.66
CA ASP A 29 18.80 0.71 -14.44
C ASP A 29 17.93 -0.54 -14.64
N THR A 30 16.74 -0.63 -14.02
CA THR A 30 15.89 -1.84 -14.14
C THR A 30 14.83 -1.72 -15.24
N TYR A 31 14.57 -0.53 -15.79
CA TYR A 31 13.50 -0.30 -16.76
C TYR A 31 13.89 0.69 -17.87
N SER A 32 14.25 0.16 -19.04
CA SER A 32 14.17 0.91 -20.30
C SER A 32 12.74 0.74 -20.85
N PHE A 33 11.84 1.64 -20.49
CA PHE A 33 10.55 1.72 -21.19
C PHE A 33 10.14 3.19 -21.27
N GLU A 34 10.52 3.83 -22.38
CA GLU A 34 10.07 5.17 -22.71
C GLU A 34 8.60 5.13 -23.08
N GLY A 35 7.81 5.90 -22.33
CA GLY A 35 6.41 6.16 -22.65
C GLY A 35 5.48 5.54 -21.63
N PHE A 36 5.13 6.31 -20.60
CA PHE A 36 3.76 6.77 -20.32
C PHE A 36 3.85 7.82 -19.21
N THR A 37 3.66 9.09 -19.56
CA THR A 37 3.41 10.17 -18.59
C THR A 37 1.95 10.16 -18.17
N GLN A 38 1.47 9.01 -17.70
CA GLN A 38 0.17 8.88 -17.06
C GLN A 38 0.45 8.10 -15.77
N ILE A 39 0.17 8.73 -14.64
CA ILE A 39 0.39 8.18 -13.31
C ILE A 39 -0.63 7.05 -13.13
N GLU A 40 -0.38 5.90 -13.74
CA GLU A 40 -1.08 4.67 -13.42
C GLU A 40 -0.42 4.13 -12.15
N VAL A 41 -1.11 4.23 -11.02
CA VAL A 41 -0.73 3.63 -9.72
C VAL A 41 -0.78 2.09 -9.79
N SER A 42 -1.01 1.54 -10.98
CA SER A 42 -1.16 0.16 -11.37
C SER A 42 -0.17 -0.14 -12.51
N SER A 43 0.69 -1.14 -12.36
CA SER A 43 1.54 -1.79 -13.40
C SER A 43 2.97 -1.22 -13.58
N VAL A 44 4.09 -1.98 -13.66
CA VAL A 44 4.45 -3.35 -13.20
C VAL A 44 5.98 -3.44 -13.11
N GLY A 45 6.53 -4.07 -12.06
CA GLY A 45 7.84 -4.73 -12.09
C GLY A 45 7.73 -6.18 -12.58
N LYS A 46 8.75 -7.04 -12.44
CA LYS A 46 8.69 -8.46 -12.88
C LYS A 46 7.75 -9.38 -12.07
N GLU A 47 7.04 -8.82 -11.09
CA GLU A 47 5.87 -9.35 -10.40
C GLU A 47 4.83 -8.20 -10.50
N LEU A 48 3.52 -8.45 -10.51
CA LEU A 48 2.48 -7.38 -10.58
C LEU A 48 2.45 -6.43 -9.35
N GLU A 49 3.60 -6.19 -8.72
CA GLU A 49 3.80 -5.29 -7.60
C GLU A 49 3.51 -3.83 -7.97
N THR A 50 2.56 -3.27 -7.25
CA THR A 50 2.26 -1.84 -7.26
C THR A 50 3.20 -1.09 -6.32
N PRO A 51 3.31 0.25 -6.45
CA PRO A 51 4.06 1.05 -5.48
C PRO A 51 3.66 0.81 -4.03
N LEU A 52 2.39 0.52 -3.77
CA LEU A 52 1.91 0.22 -2.44
C LEU A 52 2.52 -1.09 -1.89
N HIS A 53 2.75 -2.11 -2.71
CA HIS A 53 3.46 -3.33 -2.29
C HIS A 53 4.90 -3.01 -1.85
N MET A 54 5.61 -2.21 -2.65
CA MET A 54 7.01 -1.88 -2.40
C MET A 54 7.17 -1.08 -1.09
N ILE A 55 6.38 -0.03 -0.90
CA ILE A 55 6.46 0.83 0.29
C ILE A 55 6.01 0.10 1.55
N VAL A 56 4.97 -0.73 1.45
CA VAL A 56 4.55 -1.61 2.56
C VAL A 56 5.67 -2.57 2.95
N THR A 57 6.35 -3.17 1.98
CA THR A 57 7.47 -4.10 2.22
C THR A 57 8.62 -3.42 2.97
N GLN A 58 8.87 -2.15 2.66
CA GLN A 58 9.91 -1.35 3.32
C GLN A 58 9.52 -0.85 4.72
N GLY A 59 8.23 -0.87 5.05
CA GLY A 59 7.74 -0.40 6.35
C GLY A 59 7.59 1.11 6.46
N ASP A 60 7.57 1.84 5.35
CA ASP A 60 7.40 3.30 5.33
C ASP A 60 5.92 3.67 5.49
N ALA A 61 5.53 4.01 6.71
CA ALA A 61 4.15 4.34 7.05
C ALA A 61 3.66 5.63 6.36
N ASP A 62 4.52 6.65 6.27
CA ASP A 62 4.18 7.94 5.66
C ASP A 62 3.94 7.77 4.15
N GLY A 63 4.77 6.95 3.49
CA GLY A 63 4.59 6.59 2.10
C GLY A 63 3.32 5.78 1.83
N VAL A 64 2.95 4.88 2.75
CA VAL A 64 1.69 4.11 2.66
C VAL A 64 0.48 5.05 2.75
N GLU A 65 0.47 5.96 3.73
CA GLU A 65 -0.60 6.95 3.87
C GLU A 65 -0.75 7.80 2.61
N LEU A 66 0.36 8.33 2.09
CA LEU A 66 0.35 9.16 0.88
C LEU A 66 -0.21 8.40 -0.34
N LEU A 67 0.15 7.12 -0.50
CA LEU A 67 -0.36 6.30 -1.61
C LEU A 67 -1.85 6.01 -1.47
N ILE A 68 -2.34 5.73 -0.26
CA ILE A 68 -3.76 5.52 0.01
C ILE A 68 -4.55 6.79 -0.29
N GLU A 69 -4.07 7.96 0.16
CA GLU A 69 -4.69 9.26 -0.14
C GLU A 69 -4.71 9.57 -1.64
N ALA A 70 -3.69 9.12 -2.37
CA ALA A 70 -3.61 9.23 -3.82
C ALA A 70 -4.51 8.24 -4.58
N GLY A 71 -5.28 7.40 -3.88
CA GLY A 71 -6.20 6.44 -4.48
C GLY A 71 -5.54 5.14 -4.95
N ALA A 72 -4.41 4.75 -4.35
CA ALA A 72 -3.82 3.44 -4.60
C ALA A 72 -4.81 2.32 -4.25
N ASP A 73 -4.86 1.29 -5.09
CA ASP A 73 -5.67 0.10 -4.81
C ASP A 73 -5.04 -0.70 -3.66
N VAL A 74 -5.68 -0.64 -2.49
CA VAL A 74 -5.27 -1.36 -1.27
C VAL A 74 -5.46 -2.86 -1.35
N ASN A 75 -6.22 -3.34 -2.33
CA ASN A 75 -6.48 -4.76 -2.59
C ASN A 75 -5.80 -5.25 -3.88
N ALA A 76 -4.91 -4.43 -4.47
CA ALA A 76 -4.15 -4.80 -5.65
C ALA A 76 -3.45 -6.15 -5.43
N ARG A 77 -3.39 -6.97 -6.48
CA ARG A 77 -2.82 -8.31 -6.43
C ARG A 77 -1.56 -8.37 -7.27
N THR A 78 -0.51 -9.00 -6.72
CA THR A 78 0.65 -9.41 -7.50
C THR A 78 0.31 -10.62 -8.39
N ASP A 79 1.28 -11.13 -9.13
CA ASP A 79 1.19 -12.35 -9.95
C ASP A 79 0.95 -13.63 -9.13
N ILE A 80 1.45 -13.66 -7.89
CA ILE A 80 1.14 -14.69 -6.88
C ILE A 80 -0.06 -14.33 -6.02
N ASP A 81 -0.91 -13.42 -6.49
CA ASP A 81 -2.16 -13.07 -5.82
C ASP A 81 -1.97 -12.46 -4.41
N SER A 82 -0.75 -12.06 -4.08
CA SER A 82 -0.39 -11.37 -2.83
C SER A 82 -0.95 -9.96 -2.86
N THR A 83 -1.40 -9.47 -1.70
CA THR A 83 -1.93 -8.10 -1.55
C THR A 83 -1.02 -7.27 -0.65
N PRO A 84 -1.17 -5.93 -0.61
CA PRO A 84 -0.43 -5.11 0.35
C PRO A 84 -0.60 -5.61 1.80
N LEU A 85 -1.79 -6.11 2.17
CA LEU A 85 -2.03 -6.64 3.51
C LEU A 85 -1.22 -7.92 3.79
N HIS A 86 -1.01 -8.80 2.80
CA HIS A 86 -0.13 -9.95 2.94
C HIS A 86 1.31 -9.51 3.24
N ARG A 87 1.85 -8.55 2.47
CA ARG A 87 3.20 -7.99 2.68
C ARG A 87 3.32 -7.32 4.05
N ALA A 88 2.32 -6.55 4.49
CA ALA A 88 2.32 -5.88 5.79
C ALA A 88 2.37 -6.87 6.96
N VAL A 89 1.64 -7.99 6.86
CA VAL A 89 1.66 -9.05 7.87
C VAL A 89 2.99 -9.80 7.90
N ILE A 90 3.57 -10.09 6.72
CA ILE A 90 4.93 -10.64 6.63
C ILE A 90 5.94 -9.69 7.29
N GLY A 91 5.84 -8.38 7.06
CA GLY A 91 6.68 -7.38 7.70
C GLY A 91 6.41 -7.21 9.20
N GLY A 92 5.25 -7.66 9.69
CA GLY A 92 4.85 -7.55 11.09
C GLY A 92 4.59 -6.12 11.57
N ASN A 93 4.44 -5.15 10.67
CA ASN A 93 4.25 -3.74 11.04
C ASN A 93 2.76 -3.47 11.36
N LEU A 94 2.43 -3.43 12.65
CA LEU A 94 1.06 -3.22 13.13
C LEU A 94 0.45 -1.88 12.69
N ALA A 95 1.26 -0.83 12.53
CA ALA A 95 0.76 0.47 12.08
C ALA A 95 0.27 0.39 10.64
N ILE A 96 1.09 -0.19 9.74
CA ILE A 96 0.73 -0.38 8.33
C ILE A 96 -0.47 -1.32 8.18
N ILE A 97 -0.52 -2.40 8.96
CA ILE A 97 -1.68 -3.30 8.97
C ILE A 97 -2.97 -2.53 9.31
N LYS A 98 -2.93 -1.66 10.35
CA LYS A 98 -4.08 -0.83 10.73
C LYS A 98 -4.47 0.17 9.63
N MET A 99 -3.50 0.81 8.98
CA MET A 99 -3.75 1.76 7.89
C MET A 99 -4.46 1.07 6.72
N LEU A 100 -3.92 -0.06 6.25
CA LEU A 100 -4.52 -0.83 5.16
C LEU A 100 -5.94 -1.32 5.50
N LEU A 101 -6.16 -1.84 6.71
CA LEU A 101 -7.50 -2.26 7.16
C LEU A 101 -8.49 -1.10 7.30
N THR A 102 -8.01 0.09 7.66
CA THR A 102 -8.84 1.30 7.74
C THR A 102 -9.22 1.79 6.35
N ALA A 103 -8.30 1.66 5.39
CA ALA A 103 -8.51 2.00 3.99
C ALA A 103 -9.33 0.95 3.21
N GLY A 104 -9.79 -0.13 3.85
CA GLY A 104 -10.68 -1.13 3.24
C GLY A 104 -9.98 -2.35 2.63
N ALA A 105 -8.74 -2.64 3.03
CA ALA A 105 -8.09 -3.89 2.67
C ALA A 105 -8.90 -5.09 3.20
N ASP A 106 -9.11 -6.11 2.36
CA ASP A 106 -9.85 -7.31 2.73
C ASP A 106 -8.98 -8.26 3.60
N PRO A 107 -9.30 -8.47 4.89
CA PRO A 107 -8.58 -9.40 5.74
C PRO A 107 -8.82 -10.88 5.38
N ASN A 108 -9.75 -11.15 4.46
CA ASN A 108 -10.09 -12.49 3.97
C ASN A 108 -9.48 -12.83 2.61
N ALA A 109 -8.81 -11.88 1.95
CA ALA A 109 -8.12 -12.16 0.71
C ALA A 109 -7.14 -13.32 0.89
N VAL A 110 -7.11 -14.19 -0.11
CA VAL A 110 -6.17 -15.31 -0.20
C VAL A 110 -5.16 -15.05 -1.31
N ASP A 111 -3.92 -15.44 -1.09
CA ASP A 111 -2.90 -15.49 -2.13
C ASP A 111 -3.07 -16.73 -3.02
N HIS A 112 -2.16 -16.92 -3.98
CA HIS A 112 -2.19 -18.05 -4.92
C HIS A 112 -2.13 -19.41 -4.21
N PHE A 113 -1.55 -19.48 -3.01
CA PHE A 113 -1.42 -20.70 -2.22
C PHE A 113 -2.64 -20.96 -1.33
N GLY A 114 -3.66 -20.11 -1.40
CA GLY A 114 -4.83 -20.17 -0.53
C GLY A 114 -4.56 -19.66 0.88
N ALA A 115 -3.41 -19.04 1.14
CA ALA A 115 -3.06 -18.49 2.43
C ALA A 115 -3.69 -17.12 2.60
N ARG A 116 -4.27 -16.86 3.77
CA ARG A 116 -4.75 -15.53 4.17
C ARG A 116 -3.60 -14.75 4.80
N ALA A 117 -3.70 -13.43 4.82
CA ALA A 117 -2.75 -12.60 5.55
C ALA A 117 -2.54 -13.08 7.01
N ALA A 118 -3.60 -13.51 7.70
CA ALA A 118 -3.52 -14.00 9.08
C ALA A 118 -2.70 -15.29 9.27
N SER A 119 -2.64 -16.18 8.28
CA SER A 119 -1.79 -17.38 8.34
C SER A 119 -0.31 -17.04 8.19
N LEU A 120 0.02 -15.95 7.49
CA LEU A 120 1.41 -15.50 7.30
C LEU A 120 2.03 -14.85 8.56
N ALA A 121 1.21 -14.59 9.59
CA ALA A 121 1.69 -14.08 10.88
C ALA A 121 2.34 -15.18 11.74
N GLU A 122 2.27 -16.45 11.35
CA GLU A 122 2.85 -17.55 12.13
C GLU A 122 4.38 -17.39 12.24
N GLY A 123 4.91 -17.57 13.45
CA GLY A 123 6.33 -17.30 13.75
C GLY A 123 6.68 -15.83 14.01
N ARG A 124 5.75 -14.88 13.87
CA ARG A 124 5.99 -13.47 14.26
C ARG A 124 5.82 -13.27 15.77
N PRO A 125 6.64 -12.41 16.41
CA PRO A 125 6.54 -12.14 17.85
C PRO A 125 5.19 -11.51 18.24
N ASN A 126 4.60 -10.74 17.34
CA ASN A 126 3.32 -10.05 17.51
C ASN A 126 2.14 -10.76 16.79
N ARG A 127 2.26 -12.07 16.52
CA ARG A 127 1.23 -12.83 15.78
C ARG A 127 -0.17 -12.76 16.37
N GLU A 128 -0.29 -12.74 17.70
CA GLU A 128 -1.60 -12.68 18.35
C GLU A 128 -2.24 -11.30 18.18
N GLU A 129 -1.45 -10.23 18.21
CA GLU A 129 -1.92 -8.87 17.92
C GLU A 129 -2.33 -8.73 16.46
N ILE A 130 -1.51 -9.26 15.53
CA ILE A 130 -1.84 -9.28 14.10
C ILE A 130 -3.14 -10.05 13.86
N ARG A 131 -3.29 -11.24 14.47
CA ARG A 131 -4.53 -12.02 14.38
C ARG A 131 -5.72 -11.27 14.97
N ALA A 132 -5.55 -10.57 16.08
CA ALA A 132 -6.60 -9.76 16.67
C ALA A 132 -7.06 -8.63 15.73
N LEU A 133 -6.12 -7.96 15.03
CA LEU A 133 -6.45 -6.93 14.04
C LEU A 133 -7.19 -7.49 12.82
N LEU A 134 -6.80 -8.67 12.35
CA LEU A 134 -7.36 -9.31 11.15
C LEU A 134 -8.69 -10.03 11.42
N ARG A 135 -9.00 -10.36 12.67
CA ARG A 135 -10.32 -10.84 13.10
C ARG A 135 -11.30 -9.67 13.16
N ARG A 136 -11.71 -9.13 12.01
CA ARG A 136 -12.84 -8.17 12.02
C ARG A 136 -14.13 -8.91 12.38
N ARG A 137 -14.64 -8.61 13.59
CA ARG A 137 -16.06 -8.71 13.95
C ARG A 137 -16.84 -7.81 12.99
N HIS A 138 -17.76 -8.40 12.24
CA HIS A 138 -18.97 -7.69 11.82
C HIS A 138 -19.63 -7.16 13.10
N ASP A 139 -19.59 -5.85 13.36
CA ASP A 139 -20.43 -5.17 14.35
C ASP A 139 -20.35 -3.66 14.14
N ARG A 140 -20.91 -3.19 13.01
CA ARG A 140 -21.54 -1.86 12.91
C ARG A 140 -22.65 -1.96 11.88
N GLY A 141 -23.85 -2.26 12.35
CA GLY A 141 -25.04 -2.42 11.52
C GLY A 141 -26.24 -2.90 12.32
N ALA A 142 -26.57 -2.19 13.41
CA ALA A 142 -27.89 -2.16 14.02
C ALA A 142 -28.12 -0.74 14.55
#